data_AF-A0A2E4PPV1-F1
#
_entry.id   AF-A0A2E4PPV1-F1
#
_cell.length_a   1.000
_cell.length_b   1.000
_cell.length_c   1.000
_cell.angle_alpha   90.00
_cell.angle_beta   90.00
_cell.angle_gamma   90.00
#
_symmetry.space_group_name_H-M   'P 1'
#
loop_
_entity.id
_entity.type
_entity.pdbx_description
1 polymer ?
#
loop_
_entity_poly.entity_id
_entity_poly.type
_entity_poly.pdbx_seq_one_letter_code
_entity_poly.pdbx_strand_id
1 'polypeptide(L)'
;MKKLFLNKLHLVLALVVFSLVSCEKENDDITLDQEQATATVETLKAALVAPTTQELPKAVGDQLNDSKANLALYANSGIEITEVRVLGTISSDATLNLSKEVVSGSESVIASGDLTQPNSITTGKLKNVYTGNELVEVQRNIQEVVTNEVNVNDQVLEITWNIQNQKVKTLCFYNNDGIIWDNVIGGLIISTDVTIDDSESFDTQSRLSSRWRSLTWTANWLWGSKRGEMGAKITIYYSGSTVSSTDRSDWAYISLGKAKSESKTTKNSGSYGKIQYALGLCTPVGSLSFNSSNFTVSFSGLGSNVVANGTITLYP
;
A
#
# COMPACT_ATOMS: atom_id res chain seq x y z
N MET A 1 -26.13 34.16 79.36
CA MET A 1 -27.39 33.36 79.40
C MET A 1 -28.50 34.13 78.70
N LYS A 2 -28.86 33.69 77.48
CA LYS A 2 -30.19 33.72 76.81
C LYS A 2 -29.95 33.62 75.30
N LYS A 3 -30.45 32.54 74.72
CA LYS A 3 -30.48 32.21 73.29
C LYS A 3 -31.61 32.97 72.57
N LEU A 4 -31.66 32.75 71.25
CA LEU A 4 -32.68 33.09 70.23
C LEU A 4 -32.42 34.41 69.50
N PHE A 5 -32.52 34.52 68.18
CA PHE A 5 -32.69 33.59 67.04
C PHE A 5 -32.71 34.48 65.78
N LEU A 6 -32.65 33.86 64.59
CA LEU A 6 -33.14 34.35 63.28
C LEU A 6 -32.40 35.50 62.54
N ASN A 7 -31.80 35.06 61.42
CA ASN A 7 -32.00 35.57 60.05
C ASN A 7 -31.85 37.07 59.81
N LYS A 8 -30.71 37.44 59.22
CA LYS A 8 -30.54 38.49 58.21
C LYS A 8 -29.06 38.57 57.84
N LEU A 9 -28.71 38.23 56.60
CA LEU A 9 -27.56 38.86 55.97
C LEU A 9 -27.96 39.26 54.55
N HIS A 10 -28.54 40.45 54.46
CA HIS A 10 -28.54 41.27 53.27
C HIS A 10 -27.13 41.83 53.09
N LEU A 11 -26.55 41.68 51.91
CA LEU A 11 -25.71 42.71 51.28
C LEU A 11 -25.65 42.35 49.79
N VAL A 12 -26.50 42.94 48.94
CA VAL A 12 -26.44 44.29 48.35
C VAL A 12 -25.45 44.37 47.18
N LEU A 13 -26.03 44.68 46.02
CA LEU A 13 -25.54 45.43 44.84
C LEU A 13 -24.21 44.96 44.20
N ALA A 14 -24.22 44.45 42.96
CA ALA A 14 -24.54 45.13 41.71
C ALA A 14 -23.59 46.29 41.36
N LEU A 15 -22.70 46.05 40.39
CA LEU A 15 -22.14 47.07 39.51
C LEU A 15 -21.83 46.48 38.12
N VAL A 16 -22.66 46.91 37.14
CA VAL A 16 -22.32 47.31 35.75
C VAL A 16 -21.61 46.25 34.87
N VAL A 17 -22.33 45.47 34.04
CA VAL A 17 -22.79 45.73 32.64
C VAL A 17 -21.67 46.09 31.67
N PHE A 18 -21.41 45.16 30.71
CA PHE A 18 -21.01 45.28 29.29
C PHE A 18 -20.03 44.14 28.97
N SER A 19 -20.13 43.32 27.93
CA SER A 19 -21.18 42.94 26.98
C SER A 19 -20.57 41.82 26.12
N LEU A 20 -21.41 40.87 25.70
CA LEU A 20 -21.28 40.00 24.52
C LEU A 20 -20.38 38.75 24.56
N VAL A 21 -21.07 37.60 24.57
CA VAL A 21 -21.01 36.49 23.60
C VAL A 21 -19.64 35.86 23.30
N SER A 22 -19.46 34.62 23.75
CA SER A 22 -19.35 33.50 22.80
C SER A 22 -19.86 32.20 23.42
N CYS A 23 -20.66 31.47 22.65
CA CYS A 23 -20.99 30.06 22.87
C CYS A 23 -19.76 29.20 22.64
N GLU A 24 -19.51 28.22 23.52
CA GLU A 24 -18.83 26.97 23.19
C GLU A 24 -19.23 25.96 24.29
N LYS A 25 -20.29 25.19 24.03
CA LYS A 25 -20.27 23.77 23.61
C LYS A 25 -19.64 22.87 24.68
N GLU A 26 -20.52 22.21 25.44
CA GLU A 26 -20.20 21.05 26.28
C GLU A 26 -19.44 20.02 25.44
N ASN A 27 -18.23 19.68 25.88
CA ASN A 27 -17.55 18.46 25.49
C ASN A 27 -17.12 17.81 26.81
N ASP A 28 -17.75 16.68 27.11
CA ASP A 28 -17.35 15.80 28.21
C ASP A 28 -15.91 15.33 27.96
N ASP A 29 -14.96 15.92 28.68
CA ASP A 29 -13.65 15.34 28.89
C ASP A 29 -13.81 14.14 29.84
N ILE A 30 -14.12 12.98 29.26
CA ILE A 30 -13.77 11.70 29.88
C ILE A 30 -12.31 11.43 29.51
N THR A 31 -11.40 11.77 30.42
CA THR A 31 -10.07 11.19 30.49
C THR A 31 -10.19 9.69 30.72
N LEU A 32 -10.12 8.91 29.63
CA LEU A 32 -9.78 7.49 29.70
C LEU A 32 -8.25 7.35 29.69
N ASP A 33 -7.62 7.71 30.80
CA ASP A 33 -6.35 7.10 31.19
C ASP A 33 -6.68 5.67 31.66
N GLN A 34 -6.97 4.78 30.71
CA GLN A 34 -6.63 3.38 30.90
C GLN A 34 -5.16 3.26 30.48
N GLU A 35 -4.32 2.70 31.35
CA GLU A 35 -3.03 2.13 30.95
C GLU A 35 -3.32 1.03 29.92
N GLN A 36 -3.57 1.41 28.68
CA GLN A 36 -3.67 0.51 27.56
C GLN A 36 -2.24 0.07 27.30
N ALA A 37 -1.91 -1.13 27.77
CA ALA A 37 -0.60 -1.73 27.53
C ALA A 37 -0.27 -1.56 26.05
N THR A 38 0.79 -0.80 25.74
CA THR A 38 1.19 -0.54 24.36
C THR A 38 1.38 -1.89 23.68
N ALA A 39 0.66 -2.15 22.59
CA ALA A 39 0.81 -3.36 21.81
C ALA A 39 2.28 -3.53 21.39
N THR A 40 2.92 -4.62 21.80
CA THR A 40 4.31 -4.93 21.43
C THR A 40 4.42 -6.32 20.81
N VAL A 41 5.55 -6.57 20.16
CA VAL A 41 5.87 -7.90 19.62
C VAL A 41 5.90 -8.95 20.74
N GLU A 42 6.37 -8.59 21.93
CA GLU A 42 6.43 -9.46 23.10
C GLU A 42 5.04 -9.81 23.63
N THR A 43 4.14 -8.83 23.73
CA THR A 43 2.76 -9.10 24.16
C THR A 43 2.03 -9.95 23.12
N LEU A 44 2.26 -9.73 21.83
CA LEU A 44 1.72 -10.58 20.78
C LEU A 44 2.25 -12.01 20.86
N LYS A 45 3.56 -12.21 21.02
CA LYS A 45 4.16 -13.54 21.17
C LYS A 45 3.55 -14.33 22.33
N ALA A 46 3.26 -13.66 23.45
CA ALA A 46 2.63 -14.28 24.60
C ALA A 46 1.15 -14.65 24.35
N ALA A 47 0.46 -13.94 23.45
CA ALA A 47 -0.95 -14.16 23.11
C ALA A 47 -1.18 -15.18 21.98
N LEU A 48 -0.12 -15.59 21.27
CA LEU A 48 -0.20 -16.62 20.22
C LEU A 48 -0.26 -18.02 20.83
N VAL A 49 -0.97 -18.93 20.17
CA VAL A 49 -0.85 -20.36 20.48
C VAL A 49 0.51 -20.83 19.98
N ALA A 50 1.35 -21.30 20.90
CA ALA A 50 2.71 -21.73 20.60
C ALA A 50 2.71 -22.84 19.53
N PRO A 51 3.66 -22.80 18.59
CA PRO A 51 3.70 -23.76 17.50
C PRO A 51 4.22 -25.10 18.01
N THR A 52 3.68 -26.19 17.46
CA THR A 52 4.12 -27.56 17.74
C THR A 52 5.33 -27.97 16.90
N THR A 53 5.61 -27.23 15.81
CA THR A 53 6.73 -27.46 14.89
C THR A 53 7.27 -26.12 14.36
N GLN A 54 8.53 -26.12 13.91
CA GLN A 54 9.12 -25.01 13.16
C GLN A 54 9.05 -25.23 11.64
N GLU A 55 8.48 -26.34 11.19
CA GLU A 55 8.26 -26.61 9.78
C GLU A 55 7.20 -25.66 9.21
N LEU A 56 7.49 -25.12 8.03
CA LEU A 56 6.59 -24.24 7.29
C LEU A 56 5.82 -25.04 6.23
N PRO A 57 4.59 -24.64 5.89
CA PRO A 57 3.91 -25.13 4.69
C PRO A 57 4.78 -24.95 3.46
N LYS A 58 4.71 -25.90 2.51
CA LYS A 58 5.56 -25.89 1.31
C LYS A 58 5.48 -24.58 0.54
N ALA A 59 4.27 -24.04 0.34
CA ALA A 59 4.07 -22.78 -0.39
C ALA A 59 4.82 -21.60 0.25
N VAL A 60 4.78 -21.50 1.58
CA VAL A 60 5.48 -20.46 2.35
C VAL A 60 6.99 -20.65 2.26
N GLY A 61 7.46 -21.90 2.39
CA GLY A 61 8.87 -22.24 2.25
C GLY A 61 9.43 -21.89 0.87
N ASP A 62 8.70 -22.23 -0.20
CA ASP A 62 9.06 -21.90 -1.57
C ASP A 62 9.10 -20.37 -1.77
N GLN A 63 8.08 -19.63 -1.33
CA GLN A 63 8.05 -18.17 -1.43
C GLN A 63 9.20 -17.50 -0.68
N LEU A 64 9.58 -17.98 0.50
CA LEU A 64 10.73 -17.46 1.24
C LEU A 64 12.05 -17.76 0.52
N ASN A 65 12.19 -18.95 -0.06
CA ASN A 65 13.40 -19.34 -0.80
C ASN A 65 13.55 -18.53 -2.09
N ASP A 66 12.46 -18.36 -2.85
CA ASP A 66 12.44 -17.54 -4.06
C ASP A 66 12.69 -16.06 -3.72
N SER A 67 12.13 -15.57 -2.61
CA SER A 67 12.42 -14.21 -2.11
C SER A 67 13.90 -14.03 -1.79
N LYS A 68 14.55 -15.00 -1.12
CA LYS A 68 16.00 -14.98 -0.87
C LYS A 68 16.81 -14.94 -2.17
N ALA A 69 16.45 -15.77 -3.15
CA ALA A 69 17.12 -15.83 -4.43
C ALA A 69 17.02 -14.49 -5.18
N ASN A 70 15.83 -13.89 -5.23
CA ASN A 70 15.61 -12.60 -5.89
C ASN A 70 16.29 -11.44 -5.14
N LEU A 71 16.30 -11.45 -3.80
CA LEU A 71 17.06 -10.47 -3.03
C LEU A 71 18.55 -10.56 -3.33
N ALA A 72 19.12 -11.77 -3.42
CA ALA A 72 20.51 -11.96 -3.81
C ALA A 72 20.79 -11.48 -5.25
N LEU A 73 19.84 -11.69 -6.17
CA LEU A 73 19.96 -11.28 -7.57
C LEU A 73 19.89 -9.77 -7.76
N TYR A 74 18.94 -9.09 -7.10
CA TYR A 74 18.63 -7.70 -7.37
C TYR A 74 19.23 -6.71 -6.36
N ALA A 75 19.36 -7.10 -5.09
CA ALA A 75 19.72 -6.17 -4.02
C ALA A 75 21.23 -6.07 -3.72
N ASN A 76 22.10 -6.78 -4.45
CA ASN A 76 23.57 -6.75 -4.26
C ASN A 76 24.01 -6.86 -2.78
N SER A 77 23.39 -7.76 -2.01
CA SER A 77 23.59 -7.95 -0.57
C SER A 77 23.15 -6.79 0.35
N GLY A 78 22.42 -5.81 -0.16
CA GLY A 78 21.87 -4.70 0.65
C GLY A 78 20.69 -5.12 1.53
N ILE A 79 19.97 -6.18 1.17
CA ILE A 79 18.86 -6.77 1.94
C ILE A 79 18.95 -8.29 1.85
N GLU A 80 18.86 -8.98 2.98
CA GLU A 80 18.91 -10.44 3.07
C GLU A 80 17.97 -10.96 4.17
N ILE A 81 17.29 -12.08 3.92
CA ILE A 81 16.59 -12.85 4.96
C ILE A 81 17.59 -13.81 5.61
N THR A 82 17.92 -13.56 6.86
CA THR A 82 18.94 -14.31 7.60
C THR A 82 18.38 -15.41 8.51
N GLU A 83 17.17 -15.23 9.04
CA GLU A 83 16.52 -16.19 9.93
C GLU A 83 15.01 -16.10 9.78
N VAL A 84 14.34 -17.24 9.94
CA VAL A 84 12.87 -17.34 9.97
C VAL A 84 12.50 -18.23 11.15
N ARG A 85 11.60 -17.75 12.01
CA ARG A 85 11.15 -18.49 13.19
C ARG A 85 9.62 -18.47 13.30
N VAL A 86 8.99 -19.64 13.41
CA VAL A 86 7.55 -19.72 13.63
C VAL A 86 7.24 -19.28 15.06
N LEU A 87 6.34 -18.31 15.21
CA LEU A 87 5.94 -17.76 16.50
C LEU A 87 4.67 -18.42 17.06
N GLY A 88 3.72 -18.79 16.19
CA GLY A 88 2.48 -19.43 16.62
C GLY A 88 1.28 -19.10 15.76
N THR A 89 0.08 -19.35 16.30
CA THR A 89 -1.21 -19.18 15.62
C THR A 89 -2.06 -18.12 16.30
N ILE A 90 -2.76 -17.32 15.49
CA ILE A 90 -3.76 -16.35 15.94
C ILE A 90 -5.02 -17.14 16.33
N SER A 91 -5.30 -17.27 17.62
CA SER A 91 -6.39 -18.12 18.11
C SER A 91 -7.70 -17.39 18.44
N SER A 92 -7.71 -16.06 18.38
CA SER A 92 -8.85 -15.24 18.77
C SER A 92 -8.85 -13.88 18.07
N ASP A 93 -10.02 -13.23 18.03
CA ASP A 93 -10.15 -11.85 17.54
C ASP A 93 -9.31 -10.86 18.35
N ALA A 94 -9.12 -11.11 19.65
CA ALA A 94 -8.25 -10.28 20.48
C ALA A 94 -6.78 -10.38 20.04
N THR A 95 -6.28 -11.59 19.79
CA THR A 95 -4.94 -11.82 19.24
C THR A 95 -4.80 -11.25 17.83
N LEU A 96 -5.86 -11.33 17.02
CA LEU A 96 -5.89 -10.75 15.67
C LEU A 96 -5.81 -9.22 15.73
N ASN A 97 -6.56 -8.57 16.63
CA ASN A 97 -6.51 -7.12 16.81
C ASN A 97 -5.14 -6.67 17.34
N LEU A 98 -4.57 -7.40 18.29
CA LEU A 98 -3.20 -7.15 18.75
C LEU A 98 -2.19 -7.29 17.61
N SER A 99 -2.36 -8.27 16.73
CA SER A 99 -1.52 -8.45 15.54
C SER A 99 -1.57 -7.22 14.64
N LYS A 100 -2.77 -6.68 14.37
CA LYS A 100 -2.97 -5.45 13.59
C LYS A 100 -2.24 -4.27 14.21
N GLU A 101 -2.44 -4.04 15.50
CA GLU A 101 -1.82 -2.92 16.23
C GLU A 101 -0.29 -2.99 16.21
N VAL A 102 0.28 -4.18 16.40
CA VAL A 102 1.75 -4.38 16.43
C VAL A 102 2.39 -4.14 15.06
N VAL A 103 1.75 -4.53 13.96
CA VAL A 103 2.34 -4.40 12.61
C VAL A 103 2.07 -3.06 11.95
N SER A 104 1.01 -2.35 12.34
CA SER A 104 0.80 -0.95 11.98
C SER A 104 1.41 0.02 13.00
N GLY A 105 2.08 -0.47 14.04
CA GLY A 105 2.64 0.33 15.12
C GLY A 105 3.81 1.22 14.66
N SER A 106 4.02 2.35 15.32
CA SER A 106 5.08 3.30 14.98
C SER A 106 6.51 2.70 15.03
N GLU A 107 6.69 1.63 15.81
CA GLU A 107 7.93 0.87 15.95
C GLU A 107 8.12 -0.22 14.88
N SER A 108 7.10 -0.54 14.09
CA SER A 108 7.18 -1.61 13.09
C SER A 108 8.18 -1.23 12.01
N VAL A 109 9.04 -2.18 11.66
CA VAL A 109 10.00 -2.03 10.57
C VAL A 109 9.29 -2.22 9.24
N ILE A 110 9.61 -1.36 8.28
CA ILE A 110 9.13 -1.43 6.91
C ILE A 110 10.30 -1.34 5.94
N ALA A 111 10.04 -1.75 4.70
CA ALA A 111 10.84 -1.37 3.56
C ALA A 111 9.93 -0.89 2.43
N SER A 112 10.47 -0.09 1.52
CA SER A 112 9.81 0.31 0.28
C SER A 112 10.87 0.58 -0.78
N GLY A 113 10.47 0.55 -2.04
CA GLY A 113 11.35 0.64 -3.21
C GLY A 113 11.21 -0.54 -4.18
N ASP A 114 11.86 -0.38 -5.33
CA ASP A 114 11.97 -1.39 -6.38
C ASP A 114 13.34 -2.05 -6.31
N LEU A 115 13.37 -3.38 -6.18
CA LEU A 115 14.63 -4.12 -6.12
C LEU A 115 15.46 -3.98 -7.39
N THR A 116 14.84 -3.77 -8.55
CA THR A 116 15.57 -3.52 -9.81
C THR A 116 16.26 -2.16 -9.82
N GLN A 117 15.90 -1.28 -8.88
CA GLN A 117 16.49 0.03 -8.66
C GLN A 117 16.94 0.18 -7.21
N PRO A 118 18.06 -0.45 -6.78
CA PRO A 118 18.44 -0.53 -5.35
C PRO A 118 18.53 0.82 -4.62
N ASN A 119 18.85 1.91 -5.33
CA ASN A 119 18.90 3.26 -4.76
C ASN A 119 17.52 3.84 -4.40
N SER A 120 16.43 3.23 -4.87
CA SER A 120 15.06 3.58 -4.51
C SER A 120 14.64 3.01 -3.14
N ILE A 121 15.43 2.08 -2.59
CA ILE A 121 15.05 1.34 -1.40
C ILE A 121 15.20 2.20 -0.14
N THR A 122 14.11 2.33 0.61
CA THR A 122 14.06 2.95 1.93
C THR A 122 13.64 1.93 2.97
N THR A 123 14.22 1.99 4.16
CA THR A 123 13.96 1.06 5.25
C THR A 123 14.06 1.75 6.60
N GLY A 124 13.32 1.25 7.57
CA GLY A 124 13.37 1.75 8.94
C GLY A 124 12.09 1.49 9.70
N LYS A 125 12.05 1.95 10.94
CA LYS A 125 10.80 1.98 11.71
C LYS A 125 9.84 2.98 11.07
N LEU A 126 8.55 2.68 11.06
CA LEU A 126 7.51 3.54 10.49
C LEU A 126 7.66 5.01 10.88
N LYS A 127 7.83 5.31 12.17
CA LYS A 127 7.99 6.67 12.69
C LYS A 127 9.27 7.40 12.27
N ASN A 128 10.29 6.64 11.86
CA ASN A 128 11.57 7.20 11.40
C ASN A 128 11.53 7.45 9.88
N VAL A 129 10.65 6.75 9.17
CA VAL A 129 10.51 6.85 7.71
C VAL A 129 9.45 7.90 7.34
N TYR A 130 8.31 7.93 8.03
CA TYR A 130 7.23 8.88 7.77
C TYR A 130 6.93 9.76 8.97
N THR A 131 6.34 10.93 8.72
CA THR A 131 5.97 11.89 9.76
C THR A 131 4.57 12.48 9.53
N GLY A 132 3.95 13.00 10.59
CA GLY A 132 2.65 13.68 10.51
C GLY A 132 1.56 12.82 9.86
N ASN A 133 0.82 13.42 8.91
CA ASN A 133 -0.30 12.77 8.24
C ASN A 133 0.10 11.55 7.38
N GLU A 134 1.32 11.55 6.84
CA GLU A 134 1.85 10.46 6.02
C GLU A 134 2.03 9.19 6.85
N LEU A 135 2.56 9.33 8.08
CA LEU A 135 2.67 8.23 9.03
C LEU A 135 1.28 7.65 9.33
N VAL A 136 0.31 8.50 9.67
CA VAL A 136 -1.06 8.07 9.97
C VAL A 136 -1.69 7.35 8.78
N GLU A 137 -1.50 7.84 7.55
CA GLU A 137 -2.03 7.19 6.36
C GLU A 137 -1.42 5.80 6.13
N VAL A 138 -0.10 5.67 6.26
CA VAL A 138 0.59 4.39 6.08
C VAL A 138 0.17 3.38 7.14
N GLN A 139 0.08 3.81 8.41
CA GLN A 139 -0.42 2.95 9.49
C GLN A 139 -1.83 2.45 9.19
N ARG A 140 -2.72 3.35 8.74
CA ARG A 140 -4.08 2.99 8.35
C ARG A 140 -4.11 2.01 7.17
N ASN A 141 -3.30 2.22 6.13
CA ASN A 141 -3.25 1.34 4.97
C ASN A 141 -2.73 -0.07 5.35
N ILE A 142 -1.71 -0.16 6.22
CA ILE A 142 -1.22 -1.46 6.73
C ILE A 142 -2.32 -2.15 7.54
N GLN A 143 -2.98 -1.41 8.44
CA GLN A 143 -4.07 -1.94 9.25
C GLN A 143 -5.24 -2.44 8.39
N GLU A 144 -5.56 -1.74 7.31
CA GLU A 144 -6.61 -2.12 6.35
C GLU A 144 -6.27 -3.45 5.64
N VAL A 145 -5.03 -3.60 5.15
CA VAL A 145 -4.58 -4.86 4.53
C VAL A 145 -4.65 -6.02 5.52
N VAL A 146 -4.10 -5.85 6.71
CA VAL A 146 -4.10 -6.92 7.72
C VAL A 146 -5.55 -7.24 8.16
N THR A 147 -6.44 -6.25 8.19
CA THR A 147 -7.86 -6.47 8.50
C THR A 147 -8.59 -7.29 7.45
N ASN A 148 -8.26 -7.08 6.18
CA ASN A 148 -8.96 -7.75 5.08
C ASN A 148 -8.40 -9.15 4.79
N GLU A 149 -7.10 -9.35 5.02
CA GLU A 149 -6.39 -10.53 4.54
C GLU A 149 -5.99 -11.51 5.66
N VAL A 150 -5.83 -11.03 6.91
CA VAL A 150 -5.41 -11.87 8.04
C VAL A 150 -6.62 -12.25 8.89
N ASN A 151 -6.74 -13.54 9.17
CA ASN A 151 -7.87 -14.17 9.83
C ASN A 151 -7.44 -14.91 11.09
N VAL A 152 -8.41 -15.23 11.94
CA VAL A 152 -8.21 -16.22 13.01
C VAL A 152 -7.82 -17.56 12.37
N ASN A 153 -6.89 -18.26 13.02
CA ASN A 153 -6.18 -19.46 12.59
C ASN A 153 -5.01 -19.23 11.62
N ASP A 154 -4.80 -18.01 11.13
CA ASP A 154 -3.55 -17.70 10.44
C ASP A 154 -2.36 -17.77 11.39
N GLN A 155 -1.19 -18.00 10.81
CA GLN A 155 0.05 -18.24 11.53
C GLN A 155 0.96 -17.03 11.41
N VAL A 156 1.82 -16.86 12.41
CA VAL A 156 2.78 -15.76 12.48
C VAL A 156 4.19 -16.33 12.53
N LEU A 157 5.08 -15.79 11.69
CA LEU A 157 6.51 -16.01 11.79
C LEU A 157 7.24 -14.69 11.99
N GLU A 158 8.41 -14.76 12.61
CA GLU A 158 9.35 -13.65 12.71
C GLU A 158 10.40 -13.83 11.63
N ILE A 159 10.55 -12.83 10.75
CA ILE A 159 11.63 -12.77 9.78
C ILE A 159 12.71 -11.85 10.33
N THR A 160 13.94 -12.35 10.35
CA THR A 160 15.10 -11.55 10.67
C THR A 160 15.83 -11.18 9.40
N TRP A 161 15.99 -9.87 9.20
CA TRP A 161 16.62 -9.30 8.03
C TRP A 161 17.99 -8.74 8.38
N ASN A 162 18.92 -8.84 7.44
CA ASN A 162 20.06 -7.96 7.37
C ASN A 162 19.76 -6.90 6.30
N ILE A 163 19.55 -5.65 6.73
CA ILE A 163 19.31 -4.52 5.82
C ILE A 163 20.42 -3.52 6.02
N GLN A 164 21.25 -3.30 5.00
CA GLN A 164 22.38 -2.37 5.04
C GLN A 164 23.27 -2.56 6.28
N ASN A 165 23.58 -3.82 6.61
CA ASN A 165 24.34 -4.24 7.80
C ASN A 165 23.65 -4.04 9.15
N GLN A 166 22.33 -3.76 9.15
CA GLN A 166 21.52 -3.70 10.36
C GLN A 166 20.62 -4.92 10.48
N LYS A 167 20.70 -5.58 11.63
CA LYS A 167 19.83 -6.71 11.95
C LYS A 167 18.49 -6.20 12.46
N VAL A 168 17.41 -6.43 11.71
CA VAL A 168 16.05 -6.01 12.05
C VAL A 168 15.09 -7.18 11.98
N LYS A 169 13.92 -7.05 12.62
CA LYS A 169 12.92 -8.11 12.69
C LYS A 169 11.55 -7.59 12.28
N THR A 170 10.82 -8.39 11.52
CA THR A 170 9.44 -8.13 11.13
C THR A 170 8.56 -9.33 11.42
N LEU A 171 7.24 -9.10 11.44
CA LEU A 171 6.24 -10.15 11.57
C LEU A 171 5.62 -10.40 10.21
N CYS A 172 5.52 -11.67 9.85
CA CYS A 172 4.91 -12.14 8.63
C CYS A 172 3.73 -13.05 8.98
N PHE A 173 2.57 -12.72 8.43
CA PHE A 173 1.37 -13.53 8.50
C PHE A 173 1.34 -14.49 7.32
N TYR A 174 0.92 -15.71 7.57
CA TYR A 174 0.86 -16.75 6.55
C TYR A 174 -0.19 -17.81 6.89
N ASN A 175 -0.56 -18.60 5.87
CA ASN A 175 -1.37 -19.79 6.02
C ASN A 175 -0.82 -20.92 5.13
N ASN A 176 -1.61 -21.97 4.91
CA ASN A 176 -1.18 -23.11 4.10
C ASN A 176 -0.94 -22.76 2.61
N ASP A 177 -1.61 -21.73 2.11
CA ASP A 177 -1.55 -21.30 0.71
C ASP A 177 -0.38 -20.35 0.43
N GLY A 178 0.15 -19.69 1.46
CA GLY A 178 1.34 -18.86 1.35
C GLY A 178 1.43 -17.72 2.36
N ILE A 179 2.39 -16.84 2.12
CA ILE A 179 2.57 -15.56 2.80
C ILE A 179 1.39 -14.64 2.46
N ILE A 180 0.82 -14.06 3.50
CA ILE A 180 -0.29 -13.09 3.40
C ILE A 180 0.27 -11.67 3.43
N TRP A 181 1.01 -11.33 4.50
CA TRP A 181 1.54 -9.98 4.69
C TRP A 181 2.78 -9.94 5.58
N ASP A 182 3.76 -9.15 5.18
CA ASP A 182 4.89 -8.68 5.99
C ASP A 182 5.25 -7.28 5.50
N ASN A 183 5.62 -6.38 6.41
CA ASN A 183 5.85 -4.98 6.08
C ASN A 183 7.06 -4.72 5.16
N VAL A 184 8.07 -5.61 5.16
CA VAL A 184 9.22 -5.53 4.26
C VAL A 184 8.89 -6.22 2.93
N ILE A 185 8.34 -7.44 2.97
CA ILE A 185 7.98 -8.18 1.75
C ILE A 185 6.86 -7.48 0.97
N GLY A 186 5.80 -7.10 1.66
CA GLY A 186 4.67 -6.33 1.14
C GLY A 186 5.03 -4.91 0.77
N GLY A 187 6.10 -4.40 1.38
CA GLY A 187 6.66 -3.10 1.12
C GLY A 187 7.36 -3.00 -0.23
N LEU A 188 8.15 -4.02 -0.59
CA LEU A 188 9.01 -4.05 -1.78
C LEU A 188 8.32 -4.64 -3.03
N ILE A 189 8.86 -4.33 -4.21
CA ILE A 189 8.44 -4.92 -5.49
C ILE A 189 9.65 -5.25 -6.37
N ILE A 190 9.42 -6.08 -7.38
CA ILE A 190 10.31 -6.24 -8.54
C ILE A 190 9.53 -5.76 -9.76
N SER A 191 9.89 -4.63 -10.35
CA SER A 191 9.28 -4.22 -11.62
C SER A 191 9.88 -4.98 -12.80
N THR A 192 9.09 -5.23 -13.83
CA THR A 192 9.58 -5.75 -15.11
C THR A 192 9.75 -4.62 -16.10
N ASP A 193 10.59 -4.85 -17.11
CA ASP A 193 10.60 -4.02 -18.30
C ASP A 193 9.20 -3.97 -18.95
N VAL A 194 8.93 -2.88 -19.66
CA VAL A 194 7.67 -2.70 -20.38
C VAL A 194 7.55 -3.75 -21.48
N THR A 195 6.44 -4.49 -21.47
CA THR A 195 6.08 -5.39 -22.57
C THR A 195 5.32 -4.60 -23.62
N ILE A 196 5.73 -4.73 -24.89
CA ILE A 196 5.13 -4.05 -26.03
C ILE A 196 4.57 -5.11 -26.98
N ASP A 197 3.25 -5.08 -27.19
CA ASP A 197 2.59 -5.95 -28.17
C ASP A 197 1.94 -5.10 -29.26
N ASP A 198 2.08 -5.55 -30.51
CA ASP A 198 1.53 -4.93 -31.70
C ASP A 198 0.80 -5.97 -32.55
N SER A 199 -0.29 -5.56 -33.21
CA SER A 199 -0.99 -6.40 -34.18
C SER A 199 -1.60 -5.55 -35.28
N GLU A 200 -1.73 -6.16 -36.46
CA GLU A 200 -2.41 -5.61 -37.61
C GLU A 200 -3.43 -6.63 -38.14
N SER A 201 -4.58 -6.16 -38.58
CA SER A 201 -5.65 -6.97 -39.15
C SER A 201 -6.24 -6.25 -40.35
N PHE A 202 -6.58 -7.03 -41.38
CA PHE A 202 -7.10 -6.51 -42.64
C PHE A 202 -8.41 -7.19 -43.00
N ASP A 203 -9.49 -6.42 -43.11
CA ASP A 203 -10.74 -6.89 -43.69
C ASP A 203 -10.81 -6.53 -45.18
N THR A 204 -10.63 -7.55 -46.01
CA THR A 204 -10.70 -7.46 -47.46
C THR A 204 -12.05 -6.97 -47.99
N GLN A 205 -13.16 -7.17 -47.26
CA GLN A 205 -14.50 -6.82 -47.73
C GLN A 205 -14.85 -5.36 -47.46
N SER A 206 -14.52 -4.84 -46.27
CA SER A 206 -14.81 -3.44 -45.89
C SER A 206 -13.73 -2.44 -46.32
N ARG A 207 -12.56 -2.91 -46.79
CA ARG A 207 -11.33 -2.09 -47.00
C ARG A 207 -10.89 -1.33 -45.75
N LEU A 208 -11.36 -1.77 -44.59
CA LEU A 208 -11.02 -1.21 -43.29
C LEU A 208 -9.98 -2.13 -42.66
N SER A 209 -8.82 -1.56 -42.37
CA SER A 209 -7.77 -2.19 -41.59
C SER A 209 -7.88 -1.74 -40.14
N SER A 210 -7.41 -2.56 -39.21
CA SER A 210 -7.18 -2.13 -37.84
C SER A 210 -5.80 -2.53 -37.35
N ARG A 211 -5.16 -1.64 -36.61
CA ARG A 211 -3.86 -1.87 -35.97
C ARG A 211 -3.97 -1.46 -34.53
N TRP A 212 -3.36 -2.24 -33.64
CA TRP A 212 -3.28 -1.88 -32.23
C TRP A 212 -1.88 -2.05 -31.67
N ARG A 213 -1.60 -1.29 -30.61
CA ARG A 213 -0.39 -1.34 -29.80
C ARG A 213 -0.77 -1.31 -28.33
N SER A 214 -0.21 -2.20 -27.51
CA SER A 214 -0.31 -2.15 -26.05
C SER A 214 1.05 -2.04 -25.38
N LEU A 215 1.08 -1.31 -24.27
CA LEU A 215 2.20 -1.21 -23.34
C LEU A 215 1.75 -1.75 -21.99
N THR A 216 2.52 -2.67 -21.42
CA THR A 216 2.18 -3.37 -20.19
C THR A 216 3.36 -3.34 -19.21
N TRP A 217 3.11 -2.91 -17.98
CA TRP A 217 4.07 -2.92 -16.88
C TRP A 217 3.59 -3.90 -15.81
N THR A 218 4.49 -4.76 -15.36
CA THR A 218 4.20 -5.73 -14.30
C THR A 218 4.99 -5.42 -13.05
N ALA A 219 4.34 -5.50 -11.89
CA ALA A 219 4.97 -5.54 -10.59
C ALA A 219 4.88 -6.98 -10.07
N ASN A 220 6.01 -7.54 -9.65
CA ASN A 220 6.10 -8.86 -9.06
C ASN A 220 6.34 -8.76 -7.55
N TRP A 221 5.90 -9.80 -6.85
CA TRP A 221 6.28 -10.09 -5.48
C TRP A 221 7.78 -10.39 -5.40
N LEU A 222 8.34 -10.35 -4.19
CA LEU A 222 9.73 -10.75 -3.96
C LEU A 222 10.01 -12.19 -4.38
N TRP A 223 9.02 -13.08 -4.30
CA TRP A 223 9.11 -14.46 -4.79
C TRP A 223 8.81 -14.60 -6.29
N GLY A 224 8.78 -13.50 -7.05
CA GLY A 224 8.73 -13.50 -8.51
C GLY A 224 7.34 -13.69 -9.14
N SER A 225 6.33 -14.13 -8.39
CA SER A 225 4.97 -14.20 -8.92
C SER A 225 4.38 -12.81 -9.17
N LYS A 226 3.45 -12.72 -10.11
CA LYS A 226 2.78 -11.47 -10.48
C LYS A 226 1.97 -10.91 -9.31
N ARG A 227 2.29 -9.68 -8.91
CA ARG A 227 1.59 -8.94 -7.86
C ARG A 227 0.57 -7.97 -8.44
N GLY A 228 0.90 -7.32 -9.54
CA GLY A 228 0.03 -6.36 -10.21
C GLY A 228 0.48 -6.07 -11.63
N GLU A 229 -0.40 -5.46 -12.39
CA GLU A 229 -0.13 -5.02 -13.75
C GLU A 229 -0.93 -3.77 -14.07
N MET A 230 -0.34 -2.92 -14.90
CA MET A 230 -1.02 -1.79 -15.51
C MET A 230 -0.64 -1.70 -16.99
N GLY A 231 -1.51 -1.13 -17.79
CA GLY A 231 -1.22 -0.94 -19.19
C GLY A 231 -2.15 0.02 -19.90
N ALA A 232 -1.75 0.37 -21.11
CA ALA A 232 -2.50 1.21 -22.03
C ALA A 232 -2.41 0.63 -23.44
N LYS A 233 -3.52 0.68 -24.16
CA LYS A 233 -3.64 0.20 -25.53
C LYS A 233 -4.31 1.25 -26.40
N ILE A 234 -3.76 1.45 -27.60
CA ILE A 234 -4.36 2.22 -28.68
C ILE A 234 -4.77 1.25 -29.78
N THR A 235 -5.94 1.48 -30.38
CA THR A 235 -6.37 0.81 -31.61
C THR A 235 -6.77 1.88 -32.62
N ILE A 236 -6.25 1.79 -33.84
CA ILE A 236 -6.65 2.65 -34.95
C ILE A 236 -7.40 1.82 -35.97
N TYR A 237 -8.37 2.45 -36.63
CA TYR A 237 -9.00 1.92 -37.83
C TYR A 237 -8.66 2.85 -38.99
N TYR A 238 -8.29 2.28 -40.13
CA TYR A 238 -7.79 3.06 -41.26
C TYR A 238 -8.15 2.45 -42.60
N SER A 239 -8.21 3.30 -43.62
CA SER A 239 -8.33 2.92 -45.02
C SER A 239 -7.24 3.65 -45.80
N GLY A 240 -6.37 2.89 -46.46
CA GLY A 240 -5.17 3.44 -47.10
C GLY A 240 -4.26 4.10 -46.06
N SER A 241 -3.92 5.37 -46.25
CA SER A 241 -3.05 6.15 -45.34
C SER A 241 -3.81 7.02 -44.33
N THR A 242 -5.13 6.85 -44.21
CA THR A 242 -5.98 7.69 -43.36
C THR A 242 -6.65 6.88 -42.27
N VAL A 243 -6.37 7.26 -41.02
CA VAL A 243 -7.07 6.82 -39.82
C VAL A 243 -8.46 7.44 -39.77
N SER A 244 -9.49 6.62 -39.67
CA SER A 244 -10.88 7.02 -39.52
C SER A 244 -11.26 7.25 -38.06
N SER A 245 -10.75 6.40 -37.16
CA SER A 245 -11.06 6.44 -35.73
C SER A 245 -9.93 5.85 -34.88
N THR A 246 -9.87 6.29 -33.62
CA THR A 246 -8.90 5.82 -32.63
C THR A 246 -9.60 5.46 -31.33
N ASP A 247 -9.54 4.17 -30.99
CA ASP A 247 -10.00 3.64 -29.71
C ASP A 247 -8.84 3.52 -28.72
N ARG A 248 -9.21 3.46 -27.44
CA ARG A 248 -8.27 3.30 -26.33
C ARG A 248 -8.82 2.36 -25.27
N SER A 249 -7.92 1.69 -24.58
CA SER A 249 -8.22 1.02 -23.32
C SER A 249 -7.03 1.16 -22.36
N ASP A 250 -7.33 1.22 -21.07
CA ASP A 250 -6.34 1.22 -20.00
C ASP A 250 -6.79 0.28 -18.89
N TRP A 251 -5.84 -0.24 -18.14
CA TRP A 251 -6.09 -1.11 -17.01
C TRP A 251 -5.01 -0.94 -15.95
N ALA A 252 -5.39 -1.18 -14.70
CA ALA A 252 -4.46 -1.33 -13.59
C ALA A 252 -5.08 -2.20 -12.51
N TYR A 253 -4.31 -3.13 -11.97
CA TYR A 253 -4.69 -3.92 -10.80
C TYR A 253 -3.46 -4.30 -9.98
N ILE A 254 -3.65 -4.49 -8.69
CA ILE A 254 -2.63 -5.01 -7.77
C ILE A 254 -3.33 -5.86 -6.71
N SER A 255 -2.73 -6.99 -6.33
CA SER A 255 -3.32 -7.89 -5.35
C SER A 255 -3.45 -7.24 -3.97
N LEU A 256 -2.42 -6.51 -3.53
CA LEU A 256 -2.39 -5.76 -2.28
C LEU A 256 -1.78 -4.38 -2.50
N GLY A 257 -2.60 -3.34 -2.32
CA GLY A 257 -2.22 -1.95 -2.52
C GLY A 257 -3.30 -1.14 -3.23
N LYS A 258 -2.88 -0.09 -3.93
CA LYS A 258 -3.75 0.79 -4.73
C LYS A 258 -3.29 0.76 -6.18
N ALA A 259 -4.25 0.67 -7.10
CA ALA A 259 -4.01 0.70 -8.54
C ALA A 259 -4.94 1.72 -9.18
N LYS A 260 -4.45 2.46 -10.18
CA LYS A 260 -5.26 3.41 -10.93
C LYS A 260 -4.71 3.58 -12.35
N SER A 261 -5.61 3.67 -13.31
CA SER A 261 -5.32 3.91 -14.72
C SER A 261 -6.28 4.95 -15.29
N GLU A 262 -5.77 5.74 -16.22
CA GLU A 262 -6.59 6.65 -17.00
C GLU A 262 -5.97 6.89 -18.39
N SER A 263 -6.81 6.94 -19.42
CA SER A 263 -6.39 7.27 -20.78
C SER A 263 -7.37 8.19 -21.50
N LYS A 264 -6.86 9.01 -22.43
CA LYS A 264 -7.67 9.83 -23.35
C LYS A 264 -7.16 9.79 -24.78
N THR A 265 -8.08 9.87 -25.74
CA THR A 265 -7.74 10.08 -27.15
C THR A 265 -7.38 11.55 -27.36
N THR A 266 -6.21 11.82 -27.93
CA THR A 266 -5.72 13.18 -28.24
C THR A 266 -5.69 13.47 -29.74
N LYS A 267 -5.69 12.43 -30.59
CA LYS A 267 -5.98 12.53 -32.02
C LYS A 267 -6.77 11.31 -32.46
N ASN A 268 -7.94 11.56 -33.03
CA ASN A 268 -8.90 10.49 -33.39
C ASN A 268 -8.78 10.03 -34.84
N SER A 269 -8.35 10.89 -35.77
CA SER A 269 -8.37 10.62 -37.21
C SER A 269 -7.29 11.40 -37.99
N GLY A 270 -7.14 11.11 -39.27
CA GLY A 270 -6.15 11.73 -40.18
C GLY A 270 -4.93 10.83 -40.38
N SER A 271 -3.72 11.39 -40.38
CA SER A 271 -2.50 10.61 -40.69
C SER A 271 -2.09 9.60 -39.61
N TYR A 272 -2.63 9.69 -38.39
CA TYR A 272 -2.32 8.82 -37.25
C TYR A 272 -3.36 8.97 -36.16
N GLY A 273 -3.47 7.94 -35.31
CA GLY A 273 -4.17 8.00 -34.02
C GLY A 273 -3.19 8.29 -32.89
N LYS A 274 -3.66 8.98 -31.84
CA LYS A 274 -2.85 9.28 -30.67
C LYS A 274 -3.67 9.23 -29.39
N ILE A 275 -3.14 8.55 -28.38
CA ILE A 275 -3.68 8.55 -27.01
C ILE A 275 -2.65 9.09 -26.03
N GLN A 276 -3.13 9.59 -24.90
CA GLN A 276 -2.35 9.92 -23.72
C GLN A 276 -2.81 9.01 -22.57
N TYR A 277 -1.88 8.55 -21.74
CA TYR A 277 -2.16 7.68 -20.60
C TYR A 277 -1.42 8.15 -19.35
N ALA A 278 -1.99 7.80 -18.19
CA ALA A 278 -1.39 7.87 -16.87
C ALA A 278 -1.78 6.60 -16.09
N LEU A 279 -0.79 5.88 -15.59
CA LEU A 279 -0.93 4.58 -14.95
C LEU A 279 -0.10 4.56 -13.66
N GLY A 280 -0.62 3.89 -12.64
CA GLY A 280 0.02 3.85 -11.32
C GLY A 280 -0.38 2.63 -10.51
N LEU A 281 0.63 1.95 -9.99
CA LEU A 281 0.51 0.92 -8.95
C LEU A 281 1.26 1.40 -7.70
N CYS A 282 0.72 1.13 -6.52
CA CYS A 282 1.34 1.49 -5.25
C CYS A 282 1.09 0.42 -4.19
N THR A 283 2.13 0.02 -3.46
CA THR A 283 2.01 -0.91 -2.34
C THR A 283 1.31 -0.26 -1.14
N PRO A 284 0.81 -1.04 -0.16
CA PRO A 284 0.09 -0.48 1.00
C PRO A 284 0.91 0.48 1.86
N VAL A 285 2.24 0.41 1.79
CA VAL A 285 3.15 1.34 2.47
C VAL A 285 3.33 2.68 1.75
N GLY A 286 2.69 2.89 0.59
CA GLY A 286 2.68 4.15 -0.13
C GLY A 286 1.30 4.77 -0.29
N SER A 287 1.24 5.94 -0.91
CA SER A 287 -0.01 6.57 -1.35
C SER A 287 0.06 6.93 -2.83
N LEU A 288 -1.11 6.88 -3.49
CA LEU A 288 -1.25 7.12 -4.93
C LEU A 288 -2.26 8.24 -5.16
N SER A 289 -1.85 9.31 -5.82
CA SER A 289 -2.73 10.41 -6.21
C SER A 289 -2.63 10.69 -7.72
N PHE A 290 -3.76 11.02 -8.32
CA PHE A 290 -3.88 11.26 -9.76
C PHE A 290 -4.51 12.61 -10.01
N ASN A 291 -3.91 13.37 -10.92
CA ASN A 291 -4.54 14.54 -11.50
C ASN A 291 -4.93 14.21 -12.94
N SER A 292 -6.21 13.87 -13.13
CA SER A 292 -6.81 13.53 -14.41
C SER A 292 -6.81 14.70 -15.40
N SER A 293 -6.85 15.95 -14.92
CA SER A 293 -6.81 17.13 -15.78
C SER A 293 -5.48 17.26 -16.52
N ASN A 294 -4.38 16.95 -15.84
CA ASN A 294 -3.02 17.07 -16.38
C ASN A 294 -2.36 15.73 -16.75
N PHE A 295 -3.02 14.59 -16.51
CA PHE A 295 -2.49 13.24 -16.74
C PHE A 295 -1.13 13.03 -16.05
N THR A 296 -1.04 13.53 -14.82
CA THR A 296 0.14 13.37 -13.96
C THR A 296 -0.19 12.46 -12.79
N VAL A 297 0.72 11.55 -12.49
CA VAL A 297 0.65 10.70 -11.29
C VAL A 297 1.59 11.29 -10.25
N SER A 298 1.09 11.55 -9.05
CA SER A 298 1.88 12.07 -7.93
C SER A 298 1.83 11.12 -6.74
N PHE A 299 2.95 11.02 -6.06
CA PHE A 299 3.14 10.19 -4.88
C PHE A 299 3.45 11.08 -3.69
N SER A 300 2.70 10.87 -2.61
CA SER A 300 3.14 11.15 -1.25
C SER A 300 3.44 9.79 -0.60
N GLY A 301 4.34 9.68 0.36
CA GLY A 301 4.78 8.37 0.83
C GLY A 301 6.08 7.90 0.20
N LEU A 302 7.02 7.51 1.04
CA LEU A 302 8.06 6.53 0.73
C LEU A 302 7.44 5.12 0.54
N GLY A 303 6.74 4.85 -0.56
CA GLY A 303 6.19 3.51 -0.86
C GLY A 303 6.68 2.97 -2.21
N SER A 304 6.66 1.64 -2.40
CA SER A 304 6.97 1.08 -3.73
C SER A 304 5.85 1.37 -4.72
N ASN A 305 6.24 1.88 -5.87
CA ASN A 305 5.31 2.26 -6.92
C ASN A 305 5.85 1.91 -8.30
N VAL A 306 4.94 1.66 -9.23
CA VAL A 306 5.23 1.60 -10.66
C VAL A 306 4.37 2.66 -11.33
N VAL A 307 5.00 3.53 -12.12
CA VAL A 307 4.36 4.71 -12.72
C VAL A 307 4.68 4.76 -14.19
N ALA A 308 3.66 5.02 -15.00
CA ALA A 308 3.88 5.29 -16.40
C ALA A 308 2.87 6.32 -16.90
N ASN A 309 3.38 7.43 -17.43
CA ASN A 309 2.58 8.42 -18.13
C ASN A 309 3.26 8.79 -19.45
N GLY A 310 2.46 9.01 -20.49
CA GLY A 310 3.02 9.23 -21.82
C GLY A 310 1.97 9.27 -22.90
N THR A 311 2.43 9.11 -24.15
CA THR A 311 1.56 9.08 -25.32
C THR A 311 1.90 7.90 -26.21
N ILE A 312 0.89 7.22 -26.73
CA ILE A 312 1.05 6.23 -27.80
C ILE A 312 0.57 6.87 -29.09
N THR A 313 1.42 6.86 -30.11
CA THR A 313 1.07 7.31 -31.48
C THR A 313 1.14 6.10 -32.39
N LEU A 314 0.10 5.89 -33.20
CA LEU A 314 0.02 4.76 -34.11
C LEU A 314 -0.40 5.23 -35.50
N TYR A 315 0.35 4.78 -36.49
CA TYR A 315 0.14 5.07 -37.90
C TYR A 315 -0.49 3.85 -38.58
N PRO A 316 -1.24 4.05 -39.68
CA PRO A 316 -1.64 2.99 -40.61
C PRO A 316 -0.52 1.97 -40.84
#